data_AF-A0A6J0CXP4-F1
#
_entry.id   AF-A0A6J0CXP4-F1
#
_cell.length_a   1.000
_cell.length_b   1.000
_cell.length_c   1.000
_cell.angle_alpha   90.00
_cell.angle_beta   90.00
_cell.angle_gamma   90.00
#
_symmetry.space_group_name_H-M   'P 1'
#
loop_
_entity.id
_entity.type
_entity.pdbx_description
1 polymer ?
#
loop_
_entity_poly.entity_id
_entity_poly.type
_entity_poly.pdbx_seq_one_letter_code
_entity_poly.pdbx_strand_id
1 'polypeptide(L)' 'MKLLFLLFLLLICFTQVGSGRRGNLKFHQCEEMGGMCKYQKTHGCSILPAQCKSRYKHCCRV' A
#
# COMPACT_ATOMS: atom_id res chain seq x y z
N MET A 1 -1.54 -19.71 33.55
CA MET A 1 -2.02 -18.33 33.26
C MET A 1 -1.05 -17.51 32.39
N LYS A 2 0.26 -17.49 32.64
CA LYS A 2 1.22 -16.72 31.80
C LYS A 2 1.30 -17.17 30.33
N LEU A 3 1.12 -18.46 30.05
CA LEU A 3 1.22 -19.01 28.70
C LEU A 3 0.10 -18.50 27.78
N LEU A 4 -1.12 -18.40 28.30
CA LEU A 4 -2.27 -17.87 27.56
C LEU A 4 -2.09 -16.39 27.21
N PHE A 5 -1.48 -15.62 28.12
CA PHE A 5 -1.16 -14.21 27.88
C PHE A 5 -0.13 -14.02 26.76
N LEU A 6 0.91 -14.86 26.72
CA LEU A 6 1.89 -14.87 25.64
C LEU A 6 1.25 -15.21 24.29
N LEU A 7 0.35 -16.20 24.26
CA LEU A 7 -0.43 -16.56 23.06
C LEU A 7 -1.29 -15.40 22.54
N PHE A 8 -1.96 -14.69 23.45
CA PHE A 8 -2.75 -13.50 23.10
C PHE A 8 -1.89 -12.39 22.49
N LEU A 9 -0.72 -12.09 23.08
CA LEU A 9 0.21 -11.12 22.51
C LEU A 9 0.70 -11.52 21.12
N LEU A 10 1.00 -12.80 20.91
CA LEU A 10 1.47 -13.33 19.63
C LEU A 10 0.41 -13.18 18.53
N LEU A 11 -0.85 -13.46 18.84
CA LEU A 11 -1.99 -13.27 17.93
C LEU A 11 -2.20 -11.80 17.53
N ILE A 12 -2.05 -10.88 18.49
CA ILE A 12 -2.14 -9.43 18.22
C ILE A 12 -1.00 -8.97 17.30
N CYS A 13 0.23 -9.46 17.50
CA CYS A 13 1.36 -9.15 16.60
C CYS A 13 1.11 -9.63 15.17
N PHE A 14 0.60 -10.85 14.98
CA PHE A 14 0.32 -11.40 13.65
C PHE A 14 -0.75 -10.62 12.89
N THR A 15 -1.81 -10.21 13.57
CA THR A 15 -2.90 -9.42 12.95
C THR A 15 -2.45 -8.03 12.51
N GLN A 16 -1.54 -7.38 13.27
CA GLN A 16 -0.96 -6.09 12.87
C GLN A 16 -0.06 -6.22 11.63
N VAL A 17 0.80 -7.24 11.58
CA VAL A 17 1.67 -7.51 10.42
C VAL A 17 0.85 -7.81 9.16
N GLY A 18 -0.25 -8.58 9.29
CA GLY A 18 -1.16 -8.85 8.18
C GLY A 18 -1.87 -7.59 7.65
N SER A 19 -2.29 -6.69 8.54
CA SER A 19 -2.96 -5.44 8.18
C SER A 19 -2.01 -4.46 7.47
N GLY A 20 -0.76 -4.32 7.95
CA GLY A 20 0.27 -3.52 7.29
C GLY A 20 0.63 -4.04 5.89
N ARG A 21 0.60 -5.36 5.69
CA ARG A 21 0.87 -6.00 4.39
C ARG A 21 -0.22 -5.72 3.36
N ARG A 22 -1.49 -5.62 3.78
CA ARG A 22 -2.62 -5.19 2.92
C ARG A 22 -2.50 -3.75 2.47
N GLY A 23 -1.92 -2.87 3.29
CA GLY A 23 -1.59 -1.50 2.91
C GLY A 23 -0.57 -1.46 1.77
N ASN A 24 0.48 -2.30 1.84
CA ASN A 24 1.53 -2.36 0.83
C ASN A 24 1.05 -2.93 -0.52
N LEU A 25 0.14 -3.90 -0.52
CA LEU A 25 -0.39 -4.49 -1.75
C LEU A 25 -1.08 -3.46 -2.66
N LYS A 26 -1.76 -2.46 -2.08
CA LYS A 26 -2.45 -1.41 -2.85
C LYS A 26 -1.50 -0.49 -3.61
N PHE A 27 -0.22 -0.41 -3.24
CA PHE A 27 0.74 0.51 -3.86
C PHE A 27 1.39 -0.05 -5.12
N HIS A 28 1.36 -1.37 -5.34
CA HIS A 28 1.94 -2.00 -6.54
C HIS A 28 0.98 -1.99 -7.73
N GLN A 29 -0.30 -1.66 -7.53
CA GLN A 29 -1.32 -1.63 -8.58
C GLN A 29 -0.96 -0.65 -9.72
N CYS A 30 -0.24 0.43 -9.43
CA CYS A 30 0.19 1.38 -10.45
C CYS A 30 1.24 0.78 -11.41
N GLU A 31 2.23 0.07 -10.87
CA GLU A 31 3.26 -0.61 -11.66
C GLU A 31 2.66 -1.80 -12.44
N GLU A 32 1.75 -2.56 -11.82
CA GLU A 32 1.03 -3.66 -12.50
C GLU A 32 0.19 -3.19 -13.70
N MET A 33 -0.35 -1.98 -13.67
CA MET A 33 -1.06 -1.37 -14.80
C MET A 33 -0.13 -0.78 -15.88
N GLY A 34 1.20 -0.92 -15.73
CA GLY A 34 2.19 -0.30 -16.61
C GLY A 34 2.30 1.22 -16.43
N GLY A 35 1.85 1.74 -15.29
CA GLY A 35 1.94 3.15 -14.93
C GLY A 35 3.13 3.44 -14.02
N MET A 36 3.36 4.73 -13.78
CA MET A 36 4.37 5.23 -12.84
C MET A 36 3.80 6.30 -11.91
N CYS A 37 4.27 6.33 -10.66
CA CYS A 37 3.86 7.33 -9.68
C CYS A 37 4.55 8.67 -9.91
N LYS A 38 3.84 9.65 -10.49
CA LYS A 38 4.31 11.03 -10.69
C LYS A 38 3.65 12.00 -9.70
N TYR A 39 4.26 13.16 -9.52
CA TYR A 39 3.66 14.22 -8.70
C TYR A 39 2.39 14.75 -9.36
N GLN A 40 1.40 15.12 -8.54
CA GLN A 40 0.12 15.63 -9.07
C GLN A 40 0.27 16.86 -9.99
N LYS A 41 1.36 17.62 -9.86
CA LYS A 41 1.68 18.78 -10.71
C LYS A 41 2.28 18.41 -12.07
N THR A 42 2.58 17.14 -12.33
CA THR A 42 3.11 16.73 -13.63
C THR A 42 1.99 16.68 -14.66
N HIS A 43 2.17 17.40 -15.78
CA HIS A 43 1.24 17.43 -16.91
C HIS A 43 1.69 16.46 -18.02
N GLY A 44 0.77 16.09 -18.92
CA GLY A 44 1.10 15.33 -20.14
C GLY A 44 1.17 13.82 -19.97
N CYS A 45 0.38 13.23 -19.06
CA CYS A 45 0.24 11.78 -18.93
C CYS A 45 -1.20 11.39 -18.58
N SER A 46 -1.58 10.14 -18.87
CA SER A 46 -2.94 9.66 -18.61
C SER A 46 -3.07 9.18 -17.17
N ILE A 47 -3.90 9.83 -16.37
CA ILE A 47 -4.09 9.50 -14.95
C ILE A 47 -4.85 8.18 -14.84
N LEU A 48 -4.28 7.22 -14.10
CA LEU A 48 -4.87 5.90 -13.85
C LEU A 48 -5.54 5.87 -12.48
N PRO A 49 -6.63 5.09 -12.30
CA PRO A 49 -7.32 4.90 -11.03
C PRO A 49 -6.56 3.92 -10.11
N ALA A 50 -5.28 4.17 -9.86
CA ALA A 50 -4.43 3.37 -8.98
C ALA A 50 -3.78 4.26 -7.91
N GLN A 51 -3.60 3.72 -6.70
CA GLN A 51 -3.01 4.48 -5.59
C GLN A 51 -1.49 4.36 -5.58
N CYS A 52 -0.83 5.50 -5.34
CA CYS A 52 0.59 5.55 -5.06
C CYS A 52 0.84 5.59 -3.54
N LYS A 53 2.02 5.11 -3.12
CA LYS A 53 2.44 5.15 -1.70
C LYS A 53 2.38 6.56 -1.09
N SER A 54 2.58 7.59 -1.91
CA SER A 54 2.50 8.99 -1.50
C SER A 54 1.17 9.60 -1.91
N ARG A 55 0.50 10.28 -0.97
CA ARG A 55 -0.75 11.03 -1.23
C ARG A 55 -0.56 12.20 -2.21
N TYR A 56 0.66 12.69 -2.39
CA TYR A 56 0.98 13.79 -3.32
C TYR A 56 1.33 13.31 -4.74
N LYS A 57 1.28 12.00 -4.96
CA LYS A 57 1.55 11.38 -6.26
C LYS A 57 0.29 10.71 -6.79
N HIS A 58 0.06 10.79 -8.09
CA HIS A 58 -0.95 10.00 -8.79
C HIS A 58 -0.26 8.94 -9.67
N CYS A 59 -0.98 7.88 -9.99
CA CYS A 59 -0.52 6.93 -10.99
C CYS A 59 -0.72 7.51 -12.39
N CYS A 60 0.32 7.49 -13.22
CA CYS A 60 0.25 7.98 -14.59
C CYS A 60 0.77 6.95 -15.59
N ARG A 61 0.04 6.76 -16.68
CA ARG A 61 0.48 5.96 -17.84
C ARG A 61 1.25 6.86 -18.80
N VAL A 62 2.44 6.41 -19.22
CA VAL A 62 3.20 7.02 -20.33
C VAL A 62 2.73 6.43 -21.64
#